data_AF-A0A383DQX1-F1
#
_entry.id   AF-A0A383DQX1-F1
#
_cell.length_a   1.000
_cell.length_b   1.000
_cell.length_c   1.000
_cell.angle_alpha   90.00
_cell.angle_beta   90.00
_cell.angle_gamma   90.00
#
_symmetry.space_group_name_H-M   'P 1'
#
loop_
_entity.id
_entity.type
_entity.pdbx_description
1 polymer ?
#
loop_
_entity_poly.entity_id
_entity_poly.type
_entity_poly.pdbx_seq_one_letter_code
_entity_poly.pdbx_strand_id
1 'polypeptide(L)'
;KAAVINALSWDFDRKINAYLFKRYLNVKYHVKDDIDSLIKVMNDVELFCLGYMTVMDNYFNSEKSLIYFESTSPSIKESYTFQIINALVKTQSLIKDQNKWCRIWTTINAVETNKELKVDMNVGGRKIILDYITIYKKYCETEGIKKI
;
A
#
# COMPACT_ATOMS: atom_id res chain seq x y z
N LYS A 1 -1.42 -13.23 -3.02
CA LYS A 1 -1.01 -13.04 -1.60
C LYS A 1 -1.79 -11.91 -0.93
N ALA A 2 -1.99 -10.76 -1.60
CA ALA A 2 -2.80 -9.64 -1.09
C ALA A 2 -4.15 -10.07 -0.48
N ALA A 3 -4.93 -10.93 -1.13
CA ALA A 3 -6.21 -11.41 -0.60
C ALA A 3 -6.11 -12.09 0.79
N VAL A 4 -5.02 -12.81 1.06
CA VAL A 4 -4.78 -13.43 2.37
C VAL A 4 -4.50 -12.36 3.42
N ILE A 5 -3.71 -11.34 3.08
CA ILE A 5 -3.42 -10.21 3.97
C ILE A 5 -4.71 -9.42 4.26
N ASN A 6 -5.58 -9.24 3.26
CA ASN A 6 -6.88 -8.61 3.45
C ASN A 6 -7.75 -9.41 4.43
N ALA A 7 -7.73 -10.74 4.33
CA ALA A 7 -8.45 -11.62 5.24
C ALA A 7 -7.91 -11.57 6.67
N LEU A 8 -6.61 -11.32 6.86
CA LEU A 8 -6.03 -11.04 8.18
C LEU A 8 -6.58 -9.74 8.77
N SER A 9 -7.03 -8.79 7.94
CA SER A 9 -7.62 -7.50 8.33
C SER A 9 -6.69 -6.63 9.21
N TRP A 10 -7.16 -5.45 9.61
CA TRP A 10 -6.50 -4.56 10.56
C TRP A 10 -7.34 -4.44 11.84
N ASP A 11 -6.76 -3.84 12.88
CA ASP A 11 -7.43 -3.58 14.16
C ASP A 11 -7.03 -2.19 14.70
N PHE A 12 -7.94 -1.54 15.43
CA PHE A 12 -7.64 -0.29 16.13
C PHE A 12 -6.55 -0.50 17.18
N ASP A 13 -6.57 -1.64 17.87
CA ASP A 13 -5.57 -2.02 18.88
C ASP A 13 -4.26 -2.53 18.26
N ARG A 14 -4.12 -2.43 16.92
CA ARG A 14 -3.02 -2.94 16.11
C ARG A 14 -2.98 -4.46 16.04
N LYS A 15 -2.16 -4.96 15.10
CA LYS A 15 -1.84 -6.38 14.98
C LYS A 15 -0.33 -6.59 15.00
N ILE A 16 0.07 -7.85 15.08
CA ILE A 16 1.49 -8.26 15.13
C ILE A 16 1.86 -9.18 13.95
N ASN A 17 1.07 -9.20 12.88
CA ASN A 17 1.26 -10.12 11.76
C ASN A 17 2.58 -9.83 11.02
N ALA A 18 2.89 -8.55 10.79
CA ALA A 18 4.13 -8.11 10.19
C ALA A 18 5.33 -8.45 11.08
N TYR A 19 5.19 -8.28 12.40
CA TYR A 19 6.23 -8.66 13.36
C TYR A 19 6.53 -10.16 13.31
N LEU A 20 5.49 -11.00 13.35
CA LEU A 20 5.64 -12.47 13.26
C LEU A 20 6.25 -12.89 11.92
N PHE A 21 5.80 -12.29 10.82
CA PHE A 21 6.33 -12.58 9.49
C PHE A 21 7.79 -12.14 9.34
N LYS A 22 8.16 -10.96 9.86
CA LYS A 22 9.55 -10.48 9.89
C LYS A 22 10.45 -11.44 10.67
N ARG A 23 10.00 -11.91 11.84
CA ARG A 23 10.76 -12.89 12.64
C ARG A 23 10.97 -14.19 11.89
N TYR A 24 9.94 -14.70 11.21
CA TYR A 24 10.08 -15.87 10.36
C TYR A 24 11.13 -15.65 9.25
N LEU A 25 11.10 -14.49 8.57
CA LEU A 25 12.05 -14.17 7.50
C LEU A 25 13.49 -14.03 8.02
N ASN A 26 13.70 -13.41 9.18
CA ASN A 26 15.03 -13.32 9.79
C ASN A 26 15.63 -14.71 10.04
N VAL A 27 14.82 -15.65 10.56
CA VAL A 27 15.24 -17.04 10.76
C VAL A 27 15.51 -17.75 9.44
N LYS A 28 14.59 -17.61 8.46
CA LYS A 28 14.71 -18.21 7.13
C LYS A 28 16.01 -17.83 6.42
N TYR A 29 16.42 -16.57 6.54
CA TYR A 29 17.59 -16.02 5.84
C TYR A 29 18.85 -15.95 6.71
N HIS A 30 18.79 -16.37 7.98
CA HIS A 30 19.90 -16.29 8.92
C HIS A 30 20.49 -14.86 9.04
N VAL A 31 19.63 -13.85 9.03
CA VAL A 31 20.02 -12.43 9.15
C VAL A 31 19.67 -11.86 10.51
N LYS A 32 20.35 -10.77 10.88
CA LYS A 32 20.04 -9.98 12.06
C LYS A 32 18.64 -9.35 11.93
N ASP A 33 18.04 -9.05 13.07
CA ASP A 33 16.72 -8.41 13.12
C ASP A 33 16.78 -6.89 12.83
N ASP A 34 17.28 -6.54 11.65
CA ASP A 34 17.36 -5.18 11.14
C ASP A 34 16.84 -5.10 9.70
N ILE A 35 16.35 -3.92 9.32
CA ILE A 35 15.67 -3.71 8.04
C ILE A 35 16.65 -3.84 6.86
N ASP A 36 17.87 -3.32 7.00
CA ASP A 36 18.86 -3.26 5.92
C ASP A 36 19.35 -4.66 5.52
N SER A 37 19.59 -5.53 6.51
CA SER A 37 19.97 -6.92 6.28
C SER A 37 18.85 -7.69 5.62
N LEU A 38 17.60 -7.49 6.07
CA LEU A 38 16.46 -8.24 5.59
C LEU A 38 16.05 -7.86 4.16
N ILE A 39 16.07 -6.57 3.82
CA ILE A 39 15.71 -6.08 2.48
C ILE A 39 16.65 -6.65 1.40
N LYS A 40 17.94 -6.85 1.72
CA LYS A 40 18.93 -7.36 0.76
C LYS A 40 18.70 -8.82 0.36
N VAL A 41 17.95 -9.59 1.15
CA VAL A 41 17.82 -11.05 0.97
C VAL A 41 16.40 -11.50 0.59
N MET A 42 15.39 -10.67 0.86
CA MET A 42 14.00 -10.95 0.50
C MET A 42 13.77 -10.84 -1.02
N ASN A 43 12.87 -11.67 -1.54
CA ASN A 43 12.35 -11.47 -2.89
C ASN A 43 11.22 -10.42 -2.90
N ASP A 44 10.84 -9.96 -4.10
CA ASP A 44 9.80 -8.94 -4.29
C ASP A 44 8.44 -9.30 -3.65
N VAL A 45 8.05 -10.57 -3.67
CA VAL A 45 6.78 -11.01 -3.09
C VAL A 45 6.82 -10.92 -1.57
N GLU A 46 7.95 -11.25 -0.96
CA GLU A 46 8.16 -11.12 0.50
C GLU A 46 8.22 -9.66 0.92
N LEU A 47 8.94 -8.82 0.18
CA LEU A 47 8.96 -7.36 0.37
C LEU A 47 7.54 -6.79 0.32
N PHE A 48 6.78 -7.13 -0.72
CA PHE A 48 5.38 -6.69 -0.86
C PHE A 48 4.51 -7.19 0.30
N CYS A 49 4.63 -8.46 0.69
CA CYS A 49 3.83 -9.01 1.79
C CYS A 49 4.17 -8.37 3.14
N LEU A 50 5.46 -8.18 3.44
CA LEU A 50 5.90 -7.56 4.69
C LEU A 50 5.52 -6.08 4.73
N GLY A 51 5.69 -5.35 3.62
CA GLY A 51 5.21 -3.97 3.49
C GLY A 51 3.72 -3.86 3.73
N TYR A 52 2.92 -4.68 3.05
CA TYR A 52 1.47 -4.62 3.20
C TYR A 52 1.01 -5.00 4.62
N MET A 53 1.55 -6.07 5.21
CA MET A 53 1.25 -6.42 6.60
C MET A 53 1.67 -5.32 7.59
N THR A 54 2.77 -4.62 7.35
CA THR A 54 3.23 -3.51 8.20
C THR A 54 2.19 -2.39 8.26
N VAL A 55 1.51 -2.12 7.15
CA VAL A 55 0.40 -1.16 7.11
C VAL A 55 -0.82 -1.70 7.84
N MET A 56 -1.16 -2.98 7.64
CA MET A 56 -2.33 -3.59 8.29
C MET A 56 -2.16 -3.70 9.81
N ASP A 57 -0.93 -3.87 10.30
CA ASP A 57 -0.61 -3.88 11.73
C ASP A 57 -0.71 -2.48 12.36
N ASN A 58 -0.37 -1.41 11.63
CA ASN A 58 -0.44 -0.04 12.13
C ASN A 58 -0.96 0.93 11.05
N TYR A 59 -2.27 0.82 10.80
CA TYR A 59 -2.96 1.53 9.73
C TYR A 59 -2.80 3.06 9.80
N PHE A 60 -2.59 3.63 10.99
CA PHE A 60 -2.42 5.08 11.16
C PHE A 60 -1.01 5.59 10.87
N ASN A 61 -0.04 4.70 10.61
CA ASN A 61 1.35 5.03 10.31
C ASN A 61 1.88 4.19 9.14
N SER A 62 1.33 4.46 7.95
CA SER A 62 1.62 3.72 6.72
C SER A 62 3.03 3.94 6.17
N GLU A 63 3.64 5.09 6.45
CA GLU A 63 4.94 5.53 5.90
C GLU A 63 6.08 4.55 6.24
N LYS A 64 6.02 3.91 7.42
CA LYS A 64 7.01 2.90 7.84
C LYS A 64 7.09 1.68 6.91
N SER A 65 6.06 1.43 6.11
CA SER A 65 6.05 0.31 5.18
C SER A 65 6.69 0.63 3.83
N LEU A 66 6.83 1.92 3.47
CA LEU A 66 7.20 2.35 2.12
C LEU A 66 8.57 1.81 1.70
N ILE A 67 9.50 1.68 2.65
CA ILE A 67 10.83 1.13 2.41
C ILE A 67 10.78 -0.26 1.76
N TYR A 68 9.80 -1.10 2.12
CA TYR A 68 9.65 -2.44 1.53
C TYR A 68 9.11 -2.37 0.11
N PHE A 69 8.15 -1.47 -0.16
CA PHE A 69 7.63 -1.27 -1.52
C PHE A 69 8.69 -0.67 -2.45
N GLU A 70 9.48 0.29 -1.96
CA GLU A 70 10.54 0.96 -2.71
C GLU A 70 11.68 0.01 -3.08
N SER A 71 11.97 -0.95 -2.21
CA SER A 71 13.03 -1.94 -2.40
C SER A 71 12.68 -3.06 -3.38
N THR A 72 11.47 -3.08 -3.92
CA THR A 72 11.08 -4.07 -4.94
C THR A 72 11.68 -3.79 -6.31
N SER A 73 11.95 -4.85 -7.06
CA SER A 73 12.41 -4.77 -8.44
C SER A 73 11.34 -4.20 -9.39
N PRO A 74 11.71 -3.81 -10.62
CA PRO A 74 10.74 -3.37 -11.63
C PRO A 74 9.66 -4.40 -11.98
N SER A 75 9.98 -5.71 -11.90
CA SER A 75 9.08 -6.76 -12.39
C SER A 75 7.74 -6.82 -11.63
N ILE A 76 7.75 -6.71 -10.30
CA ILE A 76 6.52 -6.70 -9.51
C ILE A 76 5.70 -5.40 -9.72
N LYS A 77 6.33 -4.33 -10.22
CA LYS A 77 5.66 -3.04 -10.47
C LYS A 77 4.74 -3.08 -11.69
N GLU A 78 4.80 -4.13 -12.49
CA GLU A 78 3.84 -4.41 -13.57
C GLU A 78 2.49 -4.93 -13.02
N SER A 79 2.44 -5.40 -11.77
CA SER A 79 1.20 -5.87 -11.13
C SER A 79 0.27 -4.71 -10.77
N TYR A 80 -0.97 -4.78 -11.23
CA TYR A 80 -2.02 -3.86 -10.80
C TYR A 80 -2.22 -3.92 -9.28
N THR A 81 -2.27 -5.12 -8.70
CA THR A 81 -2.45 -5.32 -7.26
C THR A 81 -1.35 -4.65 -6.45
N PHE A 82 -0.09 -4.80 -6.87
CA PHE A 82 1.03 -4.14 -6.21
C PHE A 82 0.88 -2.62 -6.26
N GLN A 83 0.60 -2.07 -7.46
CA GLN A 83 0.56 -0.63 -7.67
C GLN A 83 -0.60 0.04 -6.94
N ILE A 84 -1.79 -0.56 -6.94
CA ILE A 84 -2.96 0.01 -6.27
C ILE A 84 -2.78 0.02 -4.75
N ILE A 85 -2.19 -1.04 -4.17
CA ILE A 85 -1.88 -1.09 -2.74
C ILE A 85 -0.79 -0.07 -2.41
N ASN A 86 0.30 -0.02 -3.16
CA ASN A 86 1.37 0.97 -2.96
C ASN A 86 0.84 2.41 -3.01
N ALA A 87 -0.05 2.70 -3.95
CA ALA A 87 -0.69 4.01 -4.07
C ALA A 87 -1.60 4.32 -2.86
N LEU A 88 -2.36 3.35 -2.35
CA LEU A 88 -3.15 3.51 -1.12
C LEU A 88 -2.25 3.82 0.08
N VAL A 89 -1.16 3.07 0.25
CA VAL A 89 -0.19 3.28 1.33
C VAL A 89 0.42 4.68 1.29
N LYS A 90 0.85 5.13 0.10
CA LYS A 90 1.44 6.46 -0.12
C LYS A 90 0.48 7.61 0.16
N THR A 91 -0.81 7.40 -0.11
CA THR A 91 -1.82 8.46 0.02
C THR A 91 -2.51 8.48 1.38
N GLN A 92 -2.33 7.44 2.18
CA GLN A 92 -3.00 7.29 3.46
C GLN A 92 -2.69 8.42 4.47
N SER A 93 -1.45 8.94 4.51
CA SER A 93 -1.10 10.06 5.39
C SER A 93 -1.77 11.38 4.96
N LEU A 94 -2.24 11.48 3.72
CA LEU A 94 -2.94 12.66 3.18
C LEU A 94 -4.37 12.81 3.71
N ILE A 95 -4.97 11.75 4.28
CA ILE A 95 -6.36 11.77 4.76
C ILE A 95 -6.59 12.85 5.83
N LYS A 96 -5.55 13.19 6.60
CA LYS A 96 -5.64 14.20 7.67
C LYS A 96 -5.71 15.65 7.17
N ASP A 97 -5.38 15.89 5.91
CA ASP A 97 -5.27 17.23 5.32
C ASP A 97 -6.16 17.33 4.08
N GLN A 98 -7.33 17.97 4.24
CA GLN A 98 -8.33 18.10 3.18
C GLN A 98 -7.77 18.76 1.91
N ASN A 99 -6.80 19.66 2.04
CA ASN A 99 -6.16 20.31 0.88
C ASN A 99 -5.37 19.32 0.02
N LYS A 100 -5.07 18.12 0.53
CA LYS A 100 -4.37 17.06 -0.19
C LYS A 100 -5.31 15.95 -0.69
N TRP A 101 -6.61 16.09 -0.48
CA TRP A 101 -7.56 15.03 -0.84
C TRP A 101 -7.69 14.83 -2.36
N CYS A 102 -7.53 15.89 -3.18
CA CYS A 102 -7.44 15.68 -4.63
C CYS A 102 -6.25 14.78 -5.00
N ARG A 103 -5.11 14.93 -4.31
CA ARG A 103 -3.93 14.09 -4.52
C ARG A 103 -4.18 12.61 -4.22
N ILE A 104 -5.05 12.29 -3.26
CA ILE A 104 -5.48 10.90 -3.02
C ILE A 104 -6.16 10.34 -4.27
N TRP A 105 -7.15 11.05 -4.79
CA TRP A 105 -7.89 10.67 -5.99
C TRP A 105 -6.96 10.52 -7.20
N THR A 106 -6.16 11.53 -7.52
CA THR A 106 -5.33 11.53 -8.73
C THR A 106 -4.25 10.45 -8.71
N THR A 107 -3.64 10.18 -7.55
CA THR A 107 -2.63 9.13 -7.40
C THR A 107 -3.23 7.74 -7.66
N ILE A 108 -4.40 7.46 -7.10
CA ILE A 108 -5.08 6.17 -7.31
C ILE A 108 -5.62 6.05 -8.74
N ASN A 109 -6.23 7.12 -9.26
CA ASN A 109 -6.77 7.14 -10.62
C ASN A 109 -5.68 6.92 -11.67
N ALA A 110 -4.46 7.42 -11.44
CA ALA A 110 -3.33 7.16 -12.34
C ALA A 110 -3.01 5.67 -12.45
N VAL A 111 -3.08 4.90 -11.35
CA VAL A 111 -2.94 3.43 -11.37
C VAL A 111 -4.12 2.80 -12.11
N GLU A 112 -5.34 3.23 -11.79
CA GLU A 112 -6.57 2.69 -12.35
C GLU A 112 -6.65 2.82 -13.89
N THR A 113 -6.19 3.94 -14.42
CA THR A 113 -6.21 4.23 -15.87
C THR A 113 -5.00 3.68 -16.62
N ASN A 114 -4.01 3.11 -15.92
CA ASN A 114 -2.81 2.58 -16.56
C ASN A 114 -3.09 1.22 -17.22
N LYS A 115 -3.14 1.21 -18.55
CA LYS A 115 -3.45 0.03 -19.37
C LYS A 115 -2.27 -0.94 -19.52
N GLU A 116 -1.07 -0.53 -19.15
CA GLU A 116 0.14 -1.36 -19.22
C GLU A 116 0.26 -2.32 -18.02
N LEU A 117 -0.52 -2.11 -16.97
CA LEU A 117 -0.48 -2.97 -15.79
C LEU A 117 -1.17 -4.31 -16.03
N LYS A 118 -0.53 -5.38 -15.57
CA LYS A 118 -1.13 -6.70 -15.50
C LYS A 118 -2.25 -6.70 -14.46
N VAL A 119 -3.49 -6.85 -14.93
CA VAL A 119 -4.67 -6.94 -14.05
C VAL A 119 -4.69 -8.30 -13.36
N ASP A 120 -4.24 -8.34 -12.11
CA ASP A 120 -4.15 -9.54 -11.26
C ASP A 120 -4.98 -9.41 -9.96
N MET A 121 -5.77 -8.34 -9.85
CA MET A 121 -6.80 -8.16 -8.82
C MET A 121 -8.17 -8.56 -9.38
N ASN A 122 -9.00 -9.21 -8.56
CA ASN A 122 -10.37 -9.52 -8.96
C ASN A 122 -11.24 -8.25 -9.05
N VAL A 123 -12.26 -8.29 -9.91
CA VAL A 123 -13.14 -7.14 -10.20
C VAL A 123 -13.84 -6.60 -8.95
N GLY A 124 -14.28 -7.48 -8.04
CA GLY A 124 -14.97 -7.07 -6.81
C GLY A 124 -14.08 -6.26 -5.87
N GLY A 125 -12.85 -6.71 -5.63
CA GLY A 125 -11.86 -6.01 -4.81
C GLY A 125 -11.47 -4.67 -5.42
N ARG A 126 -11.26 -4.62 -6.74
CA ARG A 126 -11.02 -3.37 -7.47
C ARG A 126 -12.18 -2.40 -7.29
N LYS A 127 -13.42 -2.86 -7.43
CA LYS A 127 -14.62 -2.03 -7.25
C LYS A 127 -14.71 -1.43 -5.85
N ILE A 128 -14.47 -2.21 -4.80
CA ILE A 128 -14.50 -1.71 -3.40
C ILE A 128 -13.52 -0.55 -3.20
N ILE A 129 -12.29 -0.69 -3.73
CA ILE A 129 -11.28 0.37 -3.65
C ILE A 129 -11.76 1.62 -4.38
N LEU A 130 -12.24 1.49 -5.62
CA LEU A 130 -12.64 2.62 -6.45
C LEU A 130 -13.89 3.34 -5.92
N ASP A 131 -14.87 2.59 -5.41
CA ASP A 131 -16.07 3.15 -4.80
C ASP A 131 -15.70 4.04 -3.61
N TYR A 132 -14.76 3.57 -2.76
CA TYR A 132 -14.24 4.38 -1.66
C TYR A 132 -13.45 5.58 -2.15
N ILE A 133 -12.53 5.41 -3.10
CA ILE A 133 -11.62 6.48 -3.51
C ILE A 133 -12.32 7.59 -4.30
N THR A 134 -13.42 7.29 -4.98
CA THR A 134 -14.19 8.28 -5.76
C THR A 134 -14.77 9.39 -4.88
N ILE A 135 -14.95 9.19 -3.57
CA ILE A 135 -15.40 10.24 -2.65
C ILE A 135 -14.43 11.44 -2.62
N TYR A 136 -13.14 11.21 -2.92
CA TYR A 136 -12.11 12.24 -2.94
C TYR A 136 -12.08 13.04 -4.24
N LYS A 137 -12.72 12.55 -5.31
CA LYS A 137 -12.72 13.20 -6.63
C LYS A 137 -13.25 14.64 -6.59
N LYS A 138 -14.29 14.90 -5.79
CA LYS A 138 -14.91 16.23 -5.66
C LYS A 138 -13.96 17.32 -5.13
N TYR A 139 -12.86 16.92 -4.46
CA TYR A 139 -11.90 17.88 -3.92
C TYR A 139 -10.92 18.42 -4.97
N CYS A 140 -10.87 17.81 -6.17
CA CYS A 140 -10.09 18.34 -7.29
C CYS A 140 -10.72 19.57 -7.95
N GLU A 141 -12.02 19.76 -7.80
CA GLU A 141 -12.74 20.91 -8.36
C GLU A 141 -12.59 22.16 -7.46
N THR A 142 -12.34 21.95 -6.15
CA THR A 142 -12.15 23.02 -5.17
C THR A 142 -10.74 23.61 -5.12
N GLU A 143 -9.73 22.98 -5.75
CA GLU A 143 -8.37 23.54 -5.82
C GLU A 143 -8.29 24.83 -6.67
N GLY A 144 -9.34 25.17 -7.42
CA GLY A 144 -9.45 26.39 -8.23
C GLY A 144 -10.27 27.54 -7.62
N ILE A 145 -10.96 27.34 -6.48
CA ILE A 145 -11.77 28.40 -5.86
C ILE A 145 -11.09 28.83 -4.56
N LYS A 146 -10.32 29.93 -4.63
CA LYS A 146 -10.05 30.75 -3.43
C LYS A 146 -11.41 31.11 -2.84
N LYS A 147 -11.73 30.59 -1.65
CA LYS A 147 -12.80 31.16 -0.82
C LYS A 147 -12.43 32.63 -0.60
N ILE A 148 -13.26 33.52 -1.17
CA ILE A 148 -13.23 34.97 -0.96
C ILE A 148 -13.59 35.25 0.49
#